data_AF-K9C119-F1
#
_entry.id   AF-K9C119-F1
#
_cell.length_a   1.000
_cell.length_b   1.000
_cell.length_c   1.000
_cell.angle_alpha   90.00
_cell.angle_beta   90.00
_cell.angle_gamma   90.00
#
_symmetry.space_group_name_H-M   'P 1'
#
loop_
_entity.id
_entity.type
_entity.pdbx_description
1 polymer ?
#
loop_
_entity_poly.entity_id
_entity_poly.type
_entity_poly.pdbx_seq_one_letter_code
_entity_poly.pdbx_strand_id
1 'polypeptide(L)' 'MSLDEIKILLAYKDKPCGNCSSINILVDKHIHQLEQNIQKQIQLKQQLSDLRSKCSGFLEINSCKVLEGLSVSLK' A
#
# COMPACT_ATOMS: atom_id res chain seq x y z
N MET A 1 -6.01 0.01 9.49
CA MET A 1 -5.80 0.40 10.90
C MET A 1 -5.07 -0.70 11.62
N SER A 2 -4.19 -0.35 12.56
CA SER A 2 -3.54 -1.33 13.44
C SER A 2 -4.52 -1.80 14.52
N LEU A 3 -4.18 -2.93 15.16
CA LEU A 3 -4.94 -3.42 16.30
C LEU A 3 -4.97 -2.39 17.46
N ASP A 4 -3.89 -1.62 17.63
CA ASP A 4 -3.80 -0.62 18.69
C ASP A 4 -4.69 0.60 18.42
N GLU A 5 -4.79 1.04 17.16
CA GLU A 5 -5.73 2.08 16.76
C GLU A 5 -7.18 1.65 17.02
N ILE A 6 -7.52 0.39 16.73
CA ILE A 6 -8.85 -0.18 16.98
C ILE A 6 -9.16 -0.23 18.49
N LYS A 7 -8.20 -0.66 19.32
CA LYS A 7 -8.37 -0.68 20.79
C LYS A 7 -8.66 0.72 21.35
N ILE A 8 -8.00 1.76 20.84
CA ILE A 8 -8.25 3.15 21.25
C ILE A 8 -9.70 3.55 20.92
N LEU A 9 -10.15 3.27 19.69
CA LEU A 9 -11.52 3.58 19.27
C LEU A 9 -12.57 2.84 20.12
N LEU A 10 -12.33 1.57 20.43
CA LEU A 10 -13.21 0.79 21.32
C LEU A 10 -13.25 1.38 22.73
N ALA A 11 -12.12 1.82 23.29
CA ALA A 11 -12.09 2.44 24.61
C ALA A 11 -12.95 3.72 24.68
N TYR A 12 -12.90 4.57 23.64
CA TYR A 12 -13.78 5.75 23.56
C TYR A 12 -15.26 5.39 23.40
N LYS A 13 -15.56 4.29 22.71
CA LYS A 13 -16.94 3.80 22.56
C LYS A 13 -17.48 3.25 23.89
N ASP A 14 -16.67 2.50 24.62
CA ASP A 14 -17.07 1.86 25.87
C ASP A 14 -17.20 2.87 27.02
N LYS A 15 -16.41 3.95 26.98
CA LYS A 15 -16.46 5.04 27.96
C LYS A 15 -16.44 6.39 27.23
N PRO A 16 -17.59 6.88 26.76
CA PRO A 16 -17.67 8.19 26.10
C PRO A 16 -17.38 9.29 27.12
N CYS A 17 -16.17 9.85 27.07
CA CYS A 17 -15.77 10.99 27.88
C CYS A 17 -14.95 11.98 27.05
N GLY A 18 -15.15 13.28 27.28
CA GLY A 18 -14.47 14.33 26.52
C GLY A 18 -15.06 14.54 25.12
N ASN A 19 -14.28 15.13 24.23
CA ASN A 19 -14.67 15.41 22.84
C ASN A 19 -14.03 14.41 21.86
N CYS A 20 -14.54 14.36 20.63
CA CYS A 20 -14.07 13.46 19.58
C CYS A 20 -12.76 13.90 18.91
N SER A 21 -12.09 14.96 19.37
CA SER A 21 -10.91 15.51 18.68
C SER A 21 -9.77 14.52 18.57
N SER A 22 -9.48 13.75 19.64
CA SER A 22 -8.44 12.72 19.61
C SER A 22 -8.77 11.55 18.67
N ILE A 23 -10.06 11.21 18.54
CA ILE A 23 -10.55 10.21 17.59
C ILE A 23 -10.32 10.70 16.16
N ASN A 24 -10.69 11.95 15.88
CA ASN A 24 -10.50 12.55 14.56
C ASN A 24 -9.02 12.58 14.18
N ILE A 25 -8.13 13.04 15.06
CA ILE A 25 -6.67 13.05 14.81
C ILE A 25 -6.14 11.64 14.46
N LEU A 26 -6.59 10.62 15.19
CA LEU A 26 -6.19 9.24 14.93
C LEU A 26 -6.67 8.75 13.57
N VAL A 27 -7.92 9.02 13.22
CA VAL A 27 -8.51 8.64 11.92
C VAL A 27 -7.83 9.39 10.78
N ASP A 28 -7.63 10.69 10.90
CA ASP A 28 -6.95 11.53 9.90
C ASP A 28 -5.54 11.06 9.63
N LYS A 29 -4.78 10.74 10.69
CA LYS A 29 -3.44 10.14 10.56
C LYS A 29 -3.49 8.83 9.79
N HIS A 30 -4.47 7.98 10.08
CA HIS A 30 -4.60 6.69 9.40
C HIS A 30 -4.95 6.86 7.91
N ILE A 31 -5.87 7.77 7.60
CA ILE A 31 -6.23 8.12 6.21
C ILE A 31 -4.99 8.58 5.46
N HIS A 32 -4.20 9.49 6.04
CA HIS A 32 -2.98 9.99 5.40
C HIS A 32 -1.98 8.86 5.11
N GLN A 33 -1.79 7.93 6.04
CA GLN A 33 -0.93 6.76 5.83
C GLN A 33 -1.46 5.84 4.71
N LEU A 34 -2.78 5.64 4.65
CA LEU A 34 -3.42 4.87 3.57
C LEU A 34 -3.19 5.54 2.21
N GLU A 35 -3.36 6.85 2.12
CA GLU A 35 -3.11 7.62 0.89
C GLU A 35 -1.66 7.47 0.41
N GLN A 36 -0.69 7.61 1.32
CA GLN A 36 0.73 7.40 1.00
C GLN A 36 0.99 5.97 0.47
N ASN A 37 0.37 4.96 1.07
CA ASN A 37 0.51 3.58 0.63
C ASN A 37 -0.17 3.35 -0.72
N ILE A 38 -1.32 3.96 -0.98
CA ILE A 38 -2.01 3.91 -2.27
C ILE A 38 -1.11 4.51 -3.36
N GLN A 39 -0.49 5.67 -3.12
CA GLN A 39 0.41 6.28 -4.10
C GLN A 39 1.61 5.37 -4.42
N LYS A 40 2.23 4.76 -3.41
CA LYS A 40 3.31 3.78 -3.60
C LYS A 40 2.83 2.56 -4.41
N GLN A 41 1.63 2.06 -4.13
CA GLN A 41 1.07 0.92 -4.86
C GLN A 41 0.71 1.28 -6.32
N ILE A 42 0.20 2.48 -6.57
CA ILE A 42 -0.05 2.97 -7.93
C ILE A 42 1.26 3.03 -8.73
N GLN A 43 2.31 3.60 -8.12
CA GLN A 43 3.63 3.66 -8.74
C GLN A 43 4.19 2.25 -9.04
N LEU A 44 4.12 1.34 -8.07
CA LEU A 44 4.56 -0.04 -8.25
C LEU A 44 3.75 -0.76 -9.33
N LYS A 45 2.44 -0.58 -9.35
CA LYS A 45 1.56 -1.14 -10.39
C LYS A 45 1.96 -0.66 -11.78
N GLN A 46 2.29 0.63 -11.92
CA GLN A 46 2.74 1.18 -13.20
C GLN A 46 4.06 0.54 -13.63
N GLN A 47 5.04 0.46 -12.74
CA GLN A 47 6.33 -0.19 -13.01
C GLN A 47 6.15 -1.67 -13.44
N LEU A 48 5.27 -2.41 -12.76
CA LEU A 48 4.98 -3.81 -13.10
C LEU A 48 4.24 -3.92 -14.45
N SER A 49 3.36 -2.97 -14.77
CA SER A 49 2.66 -2.94 -16.06
C SER A 49 3.62 -2.66 -17.21
N ASP A 50 4.53 -1.70 -17.03
CA ASP A 50 5.59 -1.37 -17.99
C ASP A 50 6.59 -2.51 -18.16
N LEU A 51 6.87 -3.26 -17.10
CA LEU A 51 7.69 -4.45 -17.17
C LEU A 51 6.98 -5.56 -17.96
N ARG A 52 5.69 -5.79 -17.68
CA ARG A 52 4.88 -6.81 -18.37
C ARG A 52 4.71 -6.52 -19.85
N SER A 53 4.58 -5.25 -20.26
CA SER A 53 4.41 -4.86 -21.66
C SER A 53 5.63 -5.20 -22.54
N LYS A 54 6.82 -5.32 -21.93
CA LYS A 54 8.06 -5.69 -22.62
C LYS A 54 8.14 -7.16 -23.02
N CYS A 55 7.25 -8.02 -22.52
CA CYS A 55 7.23 -9.44 -22.83
C CYS A 55 5.96 -9.81 -23.60
N SER A 56 6.10 -10.46 -24.76
CA SER A 56 4.94 -10.95 -25.53
C SER A 56 4.26 -12.15 -24.88
N GLY A 57 4.95 -12.88 -24.00
CA GLY A 57 4.43 -14.07 -23.32
C GLY A 57 4.48 -15.37 -24.15
N PHE A 58 5.01 -15.33 -25.38
CA PHE A 58 5.14 -16.48 -26.27
C PHE A 58 6.60 -16.95 -26.44
N LEU A 59 7.54 -16.32 -25.76
CA LEU A 59 8.96 -16.65 -25.81
C LEU A 59 9.31 -17.72 -24.78
N GLU A 60 10.36 -18.50 -25.05
CA GLU A 60 10.97 -19.37 -24.03
C GLU A 60 11.39 -18.55 -22.81
N ILE A 61 11.44 -19.21 -21.65
CA ILE A 61 11.71 -18.54 -20.36
C ILE A 61 13.04 -17.78 -20.35
N ASN A 62 14.04 -18.27 -21.07
CA ASN A 62 15.36 -17.64 -21.23
C ASN A 62 15.30 -16.31 -22.00
N SER A 63 14.25 -16.08 -22.77
CA SER A 63 13.99 -14.86 -23.53
C SER A 63 12.90 -13.99 -22.90
N CYS A 64 12.44 -14.32 -21.68
CA CYS A 64 11.39 -13.58 -20.99
C CYS A 64 11.90 -12.23 -20.48
N LYS A 65 11.51 -11.15 -21.18
CA LYS A 65 11.88 -9.78 -20.84
C LYS A 65 11.40 -9.29 -19.46
N VAL A 66 10.39 -9.94 -18.88
CA VAL A 66 9.98 -9.68 -17.49
C VAL A 66 11.04 -10.18 -16.50
N LEU A 67 11.53 -11.42 -16.67
CA LEU A 67 12.54 -12.01 -15.79
C LEU A 67 13.89 -11.27 -15.90
N GLU A 68 14.25 -10.89 -17.13
CA GLU A 68 15.44 -10.06 -17.38
C GLU A 68 15.32 -8.70 -16.66
N GLY A 69 14.17 -8.02 -16.76
CA GLY A 69 13.97 -6.72 -16.11
C GLY A 69 13.90 -6.78 -14.57
N LEU A 70 13.36 -7.86 -13.99
CA LEU A 70 13.38 -8.07 -12.53
C LEU A 70 14.81 -8.22 -11.99
N SER A 71 15.71 -8.81 -12.77
CA SER A 71 17.12 -8.99 -12.39
C SER A 71 17.90 -7.68 -12.35
N VAL A 72 17.45 -6.66 -13.09
CA VAL A 72 18.08 -5.33 -13.15
C VAL A 72 17.52 -4.38 -12.09
N SER A 73 16.24 -4.51 -11.70
CA SER A 73 15.59 -3.66 -10.69
C SER A 73 15.88 -4.04 -9.23
N LEU A 74 16.60 -5.13 -8.96
CA LEU A 74 16.99 -5.59 -7.62
C LEU A 74 18.44 -5.22 -7.23
N LYS A 75 19.04 -4.22 -7.88
CA LYS A 75 20.31 -3.62 -7.46
C LYS A 75 20.10 -2.35 -6.66
#